data_AF-G7Q5K8-F1
#
_entry.id   AF-G7Q5K8-F1
#
_cell.length_a   1.000
_cell.length_b   1.000
_cell.length_c   1.000
_cell.angle_alpha   90.00
_cell.angle_beta   90.00
_cell.angle_gamma   90.00
#
_symmetry.space_group_name_H-M   'P 1'
#
loop_
_entity.id
_entity.type
_entity.pdbx_description
1 polymer ?
#
loop_
_entity_poly.entity_id
_entity_poly.type
_entity_poly.pdbx_seq_one_letter_code
_entity_poly.pdbx_strand_id
1 'polypeptide(L)'
;MSKKHELKTDPAVFQDVYSGEKTWEIRRDDRNFCVDDCLLLLETQHTGQEMQDGKPLVYTGRAVLAHVTYVFSGPAYGLAAGWCIMSIKMVGSRS
;
A
#
# COMPACT_ATOMS: atom_id res chain seq x y z
N MET A 1 5.10 0.37 19.31
CA MET A 1 3.63 0.44 19.17
C MET A 1 3.34 0.30 17.69
N SER A 2 2.57 -0.71 17.29
CA SER A 2 2.11 -0.86 15.90
C SER A 2 1.26 0.35 15.50
N LYS A 3 1.52 0.92 14.33
CA LYS A 3 0.78 2.06 13.78
C LYS A 3 -0.18 1.59 12.69
N LYS A 4 -1.32 2.29 12.56
CA LYS A 4 -2.24 2.11 11.44
C LYS A 4 -1.97 3.18 10.38
N HIS A 5 -1.77 2.76 9.14
CA HIS A 5 -1.54 3.62 7.99
C HIS A 5 -2.67 3.47 6.99
N GLU A 6 -3.36 4.57 6.69
CA GLU A 6 -4.35 4.60 5.61
C GLU A 6 -3.66 5.02 4.31
N LEU A 7 -3.82 4.21 3.29
CA LEU A 7 -3.08 4.32 2.04
C LEU A 7 -4.04 4.24 0.86
N LYS A 8 -3.95 5.22 -0.04
CA LYS A 8 -4.57 5.14 -1.36
C LYS A 8 -3.86 4.06 -2.17
N THR A 9 -4.64 3.28 -2.90
CA THR A 9 -4.15 2.20 -3.75
C THR A 9 -4.90 2.20 -5.06
N ASP A 10 -4.15 2.27 -6.16
CA ASP A 10 -4.68 2.28 -7.52
C ASP A 10 -5.46 0.98 -7.82
N PRO A 11 -6.51 1.02 -8.66
CA PRO A 11 -7.41 -0.12 -8.87
C PRO A 11 -6.71 -1.44 -9.18
N ALA A 12 -5.75 -1.44 -10.12
CA ALA A 12 -5.03 -2.65 -10.53
C ALA A 12 -4.19 -3.22 -9.38
N VAL A 13 -3.40 -2.37 -8.71
CA VAL A 13 -2.57 -2.77 -7.56
C VAL A 13 -3.43 -3.27 -6.40
N PHE A 14 -4.56 -2.61 -6.16
CA PHE A 14 -5.51 -3.03 -5.14
C PHE A 14 -6.07 -4.42 -5.45
N GLN A 15 -6.46 -4.66 -6.70
CA GLN A 15 -7.01 -5.94 -7.12
C GLN A 15 -6.01 -7.09 -6.97
N ASP A 16 -4.73 -6.86 -7.31
CA ASP A 16 -3.67 -7.86 -7.14
C ASP A 16 -3.41 -8.20 -5.67
N VAL A 17 -3.51 -7.22 -4.77
CA VAL A 17 -3.40 -7.46 -3.32
C VAL A 17 -4.66 -8.16 -2.79
N TYR A 18 -5.84 -7.74 -3.26
CA TYR A 18 -7.13 -8.31 -2.88
C TYR A 18 -7.27 -9.77 -3.31
N SER A 19 -6.73 -10.16 -4.47
CA SER A 19 -6.68 -11.56 -4.95
C SER A 19 -5.66 -12.41 -4.18
N GLY A 20 -4.72 -11.77 -3.46
CA GLY A 20 -3.62 -12.43 -2.77
C GLY A 20 -2.43 -12.77 -3.66
N GLU A 21 -2.47 -12.42 -4.95
CA GLU A 21 -1.35 -12.62 -5.88
C GLU A 21 -0.16 -11.72 -5.53
N LYS A 22 -0.45 -10.51 -5.04
CA LYS A 22 0.55 -9.54 -4.61
C LYS A 22 0.59 -9.42 -3.09
N THR A 23 1.73 -9.79 -2.52
CA THR A 23 1.96 -9.85 -1.05
C THR A 23 3.02 -8.85 -0.57
N TRP A 24 3.23 -7.76 -1.32
CA TRP A 24 4.20 -6.72 -0.98
C TRP A 24 3.75 -5.34 -1.44
N GLU A 25 4.28 -4.29 -0.82
CA GLU A 25 4.03 -2.88 -1.16
C GLU A 25 5.37 -2.14 -1.31
N ILE A 26 5.50 -1.27 -2.32
CA ILE A 26 6.64 -0.33 -2.43
C ILE A 26 6.13 1.08 -2.13
N ARG A 27 6.78 1.79 -1.21
CA ARG A 27 6.38 3.14 -0.79
C ARG A 27 7.60 3.99 -0.50
N ARG A 28 7.46 5.32 -0.66
CA ARG A 28 8.38 6.27 0.00
C ARG A 28 8.22 6.10 1.50
N ASP A 29 9.32 5.96 2.22
CA ASP A 29 9.30 5.75 3.67
C ASP A 29 9.23 7.08 4.43
N ASP A 30 8.17 7.85 4.18
CA ASP A 30 7.89 9.12 4.86
C ASP A 30 7.05 8.96 6.15
N ARG A 31 6.73 7.71 6.51
CA ARG A 31 5.93 7.35 7.68
C ARG A 31 6.67 6.47 8.69
N ASN A 32 7.91 6.09 8.37
CA ASN A 32 8.73 5.16 9.15
C ASN A 32 7.98 3.84 9.37
N PHE A 33 7.67 3.16 8.26
CA PHE A 33 6.95 1.88 8.28
C PHE A 33 7.76 0.82 9.04
N CYS A 34 7.07 0.07 9.91
CA CYS A 34 7.69 -0.93 10.77
C CYS A 34 7.01 -2.29 10.63
N VAL A 35 7.72 -3.36 10.98
CA VAL A 35 7.10 -4.67 11.20
C VAL A 35 5.99 -4.53 12.25
N ASP A 36 4.92 -5.29 12.07
CA ASP A 36 3.67 -5.27 12.82
C ASP A 36 2.76 -4.06 12.58
N ASP A 37 3.18 -3.06 11.78
CA ASP A 37 2.27 -1.99 11.35
C ASP A 37 1.08 -2.55 10.56
N CYS A 38 -0.04 -1.86 10.66
CA CYS A 38 -1.27 -2.19 9.98
C CYS A 38 -1.48 -1.25 8.79
N LEU A 39 -1.62 -1.81 7.59
CA LEU A 39 -1.95 -1.07 6.38
C LEU A 39 -3.44 -1.23 6.07
N LEU A 40 -4.16 -0.12 6.00
CA LEU A 40 -5.49 -0.04 5.44
C LEU A 40 -5.36 0.50 4.01
N LEU A 41 -5.37 -0.42 3.04
CA LEU A 41 -5.34 -0.10 1.62
C LEU A 41 -6.76 0.25 1.17
N LEU A 42 -6.95 1.44 0.62
CA LEU A 42 -8.23 1.97 0.16
C LEU A 42 -8.19 2.08 -1.36
N GLU A 43 -9.08 1.37 -2.04
CA GLU A 43 -9.17 1.41 -3.49
C GLU A 43 -9.73 2.77 -3.95
N THR A 44 -9.03 3.39 -4.91
CA THR A 44 -9.49 4.59 -5.61
C THR A 44 -10.09 4.22 -6.95
N GLN A 45 -11.04 5.02 -7.46
CA GLN A 45 -11.59 4.86 -8.81
C GLN A 45 -10.58 5.23 -9.90
N HIS A 46 -9.70 6.19 -9.59
CA HIS A 46 -8.67 6.70 -10.49
C HIS A 46 -7.29 6.45 -9.91
N THR A 47 -6.30 6.23 -10.77
CA THR A 47 -4.90 6.06 -10.42
C THR A 47 -4.27 7.34 -9.89
N GLY A 48 -3.14 7.20 -9.19
CA GLY A 48 -2.30 8.33 -8.78
C GLY A 48 -1.92 9.27 -9.93
N GLN A 49 -1.71 8.72 -11.13
CA GLN A 49 -1.39 9.51 -12.32
C GLN A 49 -2.61 10.26 -12.85
N GLU A 50 -3.74 9.59 -13.02
CA GLU A 50 -4.97 10.24 -13.47
C GLU A 50 -5.43 11.37 -12.54
N MET A 51 -5.21 11.22 -11.23
CA MET A 51 -5.47 12.30 -10.27
C MET A 51 -4.54 13.51 -10.46
N GLN A 52 -3.28 13.28 -10.84
CA GLN A 52 -2.36 14.38 -11.21
C GLN A 52 -2.82 15.09 -12.49
N ASP A 53 -3.46 14.35 -13.40
CA ASP A 53 -4.03 14.88 -14.66
C ASP A 53 -5.43 15.52 -14.47
N GLY A 54 -5.89 15.67 -13.23
CA GLY A 54 -7.11 16.42 -12.88
C GLY A 54 -8.35 15.56 -12.61
N LYS A 55 -8.25 14.22 -12.60
CA LYS A 55 -9.36 13.38 -12.12
C LYS A 55 -9.56 13.55 -10.60
N PRO A 56 -10.81 13.51 -10.10
CA PRO A 56 -11.06 13.68 -8.67
C PRO A 56 -10.60 12.45 -7.88
N LEU A 57 -10.23 12.66 -6.61
CA LEU A 57 -10.07 11.56 -5.67
C LEU A 57 -11.44 11.00 -5.29
N VAL A 58 -11.75 9.80 -5.76
CA VAL A 58 -12.98 9.06 -5.40
C VAL A 58 -12.58 7.67 -4.93
N TYR A 59 -13.07 7.26 -3.76
CA TYR A 59 -12.89 5.92 -3.24
C TYR A 59 -14.05 5.02 -3.68
N THR A 60 -13.77 3.76 -4.02
CA THR A 60 -14.82 2.80 -4.38
C THR A 60 -15.59 2.30 -3.15
N GLY A 61 -14.99 2.41 -1.97
CA GLY A 61 -15.47 1.83 -0.72
C GLY A 61 -14.81 0.49 -0.39
N ARG A 62 -14.13 -0.15 -1.35
CA ARG A 62 -13.35 -1.37 -1.12
C ARG A 62 -12.11 -1.08 -0.30
N ALA A 63 -11.75 -2.05 0.55
CA ALA A 63 -10.58 -1.92 1.41
C ALA A 63 -9.91 -3.28 1.67
N VAL A 64 -8.59 -3.26 1.87
CA VAL A 64 -7.82 -4.40 2.37
C VAL A 64 -7.10 -3.99 3.66
N LEU A 65 -7.21 -4.84 4.68
CA LEU A 65 -6.46 -4.74 5.92
C LEU A 65 -5.31 -5.74 5.88
N ALA A 66 -4.08 -5.27 6.04
CA ALA A 66 -2.89 -6.11 6.03
C ALA A 66 -1.91 -5.72 7.14
N HIS A 67 -1.10 -6.68 7.58
CA HIS A 67 0.04 -6.42 8.48
C HIS A 67 1.35 -6.43 7.71
N VAL A 68 2.24 -5.52 8.08
CA VAL A 68 3.63 -5.54 7.62
C VAL A 68 4.37 -6.66 8.36
N THR A 69 4.92 -7.60 7.60
CA THR A 69 5.67 -8.75 8.12
C THR A 69 7.17 -8.59 7.96
N TYR A 70 7.59 -7.73 7.03
CA TYR A 70 8.99 -7.40 6.78
C TYR A 70 9.09 -6.03 6.13
N VAL A 71 10.17 -5.30 6.41
CA VAL A 71 10.49 -4.01 5.78
C VAL A 71 11.93 -4.06 5.30
N PHE A 72 12.14 -3.66 4.05
CA PHE A 72 13.47 -3.45 3.48
C PHE A 72 13.57 -2.03 2.94
N SER A 73 14.50 -1.24 3.49
CA SER A 73 14.71 0.15 3.10
C SER A 73 15.92 0.28 2.17
N GLY A 74 15.78 1.12 1.15
CA GLY A 74 16.89 1.49 0.29
C GLY A 74 17.87 2.46 0.97
N PRO A 75 19.04 2.74 0.35
CA PRO A 75 19.42 2.36 -1.00
C PRO A 75 20.13 1.00 -1.08
N ALA A 76 19.50 0.00 -1.72
CA ALA A 76 20.09 -1.32 -1.96
C ALA A 76 19.22 -2.15 -2.92
N TYR A 77 19.83 -3.11 -3.65
CA TYR A 77 19.14 -4.02 -4.59
C TYR A 77 18.20 -3.33 -5.60
N GLY A 78 18.57 -2.14 -6.09
CA GLY A 78 17.76 -1.37 -7.04
C GLY A 78 16.65 -0.54 -6.40
N LEU A 79 16.49 -0.58 -5.07
CA LEU A 79 15.59 0.32 -4.34
C LEU A 79 16.31 1.64 -4.05
N ALA A 80 15.67 2.76 -4.41
CA ALA A 80 16.24 4.09 -4.20
C ALA A 80 16.27 4.50 -2.71
N ALA A 81 17.16 5.44 -2.37
CA ALA A 81 17.20 6.00 -1.02
C ALA A 81 15.85 6.65 -0.65
N GLY A 82 15.40 6.43 0.59
CA GLY A 82 14.10 6.94 1.07
C GLY A 82 12.88 6.14 0.59
N TRP A 83 13.08 5.02 -0.12
CA TRP A 83 12.03 4.07 -0.46
C TRP A 83 12.17 2.80 0.36
N CYS A 84 11.03 2.16 0.63
CA CYS A 84 10.95 0.86 1.27
C CYS A 84 10.10 -0.10 0.43
N ILE A 85 10.38 -1.39 0.57
CA ILE A 85 9.47 -2.46 0.19
C ILE A 85 9.03 -3.20 1.46
N MET A 86 7.73 -3.44 1.58
CA MET A 86 7.12 -4.10 2.72
C MET A 86 6.51 -5.42 2.26
N SER A 87 6.85 -6.53 2.90
CA SER A 87 6.05 -7.75 2.75
C SER A 87 4.81 -7.63 3.62
N ILE A 88 3.64 -7.94 3.06
CA ILE A 88 2.36 -7.77 3.74
C ILE A 88 1.59 -9.09 3.81
N LYS A 89 0.87 -9.28 4.91
CA LYS A 89 -0.07 -10.38 5.08
C LYS A 89 -1.48 -9.82 5.24
N MET A 90 -2.36 -10.11 4.28
CA MET A 90 -3.76 -9.74 4.37
C MET A 90 -4.41 -10.45 5.57
N VAL A 91 -5.18 -9.69 6.35
CA VAL A 91 -5.93 -10.19 7.52
C VAL A 91 -7.43 -9.91 7.43
N GLY A 92 -7.85 -9.07 6.49
CA GLY A 92 -9.26 -8.86 6.19
C GLY A 92 -9.44 -8.00 4.93
N SER A 93 -10.64 -8.03 4.37
CA SER A 93 -11.00 -7.17 3.23
C SER A 93 -12.49 -6.81 3.28
N ARG A 94 -12.83 -5.72 2.60
CA ARG A 94 -14.20 -5.27 2.36
C ARG A 94 -14.41 -5.15 0.85
N SER A 95 -15.41 -5.86 0.36
CA SER A 95 -15.90 -5.85 -1.03
C SER A 95 -16.89 -4.74 -1.28
#